data_AF-A0A4Y1Z962-F1
#
_entry.id   AF-A0A4Y1Z962-F1
#
_cell.length_a   1.000
_cell.length_b   1.000
_cell.length_c   1.000
_cell.angle_alpha   90.00
_cell.angle_beta   90.00
_cell.angle_gamma   90.00
#
_symmetry.space_group_name_H-M   'P 1'
#
loop_
_entity.id
_entity.type
_entity.pdbx_description
1 polymer ?
#
loop_
_entity_poly.entity_id
_entity_poly.type
_entity_poly.pdbx_seq_one_letter_code
_entity_poly.pdbx_strand_id
1 'polypeptide(L)'
;MAMIYGNVYVAQISMGADLNQTLKAIVEAESYHGPSLIIGYSPCEMHGIKGGMANSQKEMKRAVETGYWHNFRFNPRNIAKGKNPLTIDSREPAGDYVDFIKNENRYTRLQRTFPDRAEKLFERAKAIGRKRYHHLKRLQSFFEPDESLDSLSTK
;
A
#
# COMPACT_ATOMS: atom_id res chain seq x y z
N MET A 1 7.18 -1.58 9.42
CA MET A 1 8.20 -1.39 10.47
C MET A 1 7.95 -0.11 11.25
N ALA A 2 7.82 1.07 10.63
CA ALA A 2 7.51 2.32 11.36
C ALA A 2 6.21 2.27 12.21
N MET A 3 5.17 1.56 11.75
CA MET A 3 3.92 1.39 12.51
C MET A 3 4.08 0.68 13.86
N ILE A 4 5.16 -0.10 14.06
CA ILE A 4 5.38 -0.87 15.30
C ILE A 4 5.68 0.05 16.49
N TYR A 5 6.26 1.23 16.23
CA TYR A 5 6.52 2.21 17.29
C TYR A 5 5.25 2.80 17.91
N GLY A 6 4.09 2.71 17.22
CA GLY A 6 2.80 3.18 17.71
C GLY A 6 2.62 4.71 17.73
N ASN A 7 3.71 5.49 17.69
CA ASN A 7 3.72 6.95 17.78
C ASN A 7 4.20 7.66 16.51
N VAL A 8 4.27 6.95 15.38
CA VAL A 8 4.68 7.50 14.08
C VAL A 8 3.47 7.49 13.17
N TYR A 9 3.12 8.63 12.56
CA TYR A 9 2.13 8.64 11.50
C TYR A 9 2.75 8.02 10.24
N VAL A 10 2.08 7.03 9.64
CA VAL A 10 2.61 6.34 8.46
C VAL A 10 1.54 6.27 7.39
N ALA A 11 1.83 6.76 6.19
CA ALA A 11 0.95 6.62 5.04
C ALA A 11 1.69 6.03 3.85
N GLN A 12 1.05 5.09 3.17
CA GLN A 12 1.44 4.64 1.84
C GLN A 12 0.44 5.21 0.85
N ILE A 13 0.93 5.98 -0.13
CA ILE A 13 0.09 6.77 -1.04
C ILE A 13 0.45 6.46 -2.50
N SER A 14 -0.52 6.69 -3.39
CA SER A 14 -0.35 6.60 -4.84
C SER A 14 -1.33 7.56 -5.51
N MET A 15 -0.81 8.68 -6.00
CA MET A 15 -1.61 9.80 -6.51
C MET A 15 -2.52 9.39 -7.68
N GLY A 16 -2.01 8.60 -8.61
CA GLY A 16 -2.79 8.14 -9.76
C GLY A 16 -3.85 7.11 -9.40
N ALA A 17 -3.73 6.44 -8.25
CA ALA A 17 -4.74 5.52 -7.76
C ALA A 17 -5.86 6.24 -7.00
N ASP A 18 -5.50 7.15 -6.09
CA ASP A 18 -6.45 7.94 -5.31
C ASP A 18 -5.83 9.29 -4.88
N LEU A 19 -6.26 10.35 -5.55
CA LEU A 19 -5.84 11.72 -5.25
C LEU A 19 -6.38 12.22 -3.91
N ASN A 20 -7.61 11.84 -3.55
CA ASN A 20 -8.24 12.26 -2.29
C ASN A 20 -7.50 11.65 -1.11
N GLN A 21 -7.14 10.36 -1.21
CA GLN A 21 -6.33 9.67 -0.20
C GLN A 21 -4.95 10.32 -0.05
N THR A 22 -4.33 10.71 -1.17
CA THR A 22 -3.02 11.38 -1.16
C THR A 22 -3.07 12.72 -0.44
N LEU A 23 -4.04 13.59 -0.79
CA LEU A 23 -4.22 14.88 -0.13
C LEU A 23 -4.53 14.72 1.36
N LYS A 24 -5.44 13.81 1.70
CA LYS A 24 -5.80 13.50 3.08
C LYS A 24 -4.59 13.03 3.88
N ALA A 25 -3.77 12.14 3.31
CA ALA A 25 -2.59 11.63 3.98
C ALA A 25 -1.55 12.72 4.28
N ILE A 26 -1.36 13.67 3.36
CA ILE A 26 -0.45 14.81 3.52
C ILE A 26 -0.95 15.75 4.61
N VAL A 27 -2.24 16.11 4.60
CA VAL A 27 -2.85 16.98 5.63
C VAL A 27 -2.82 16.32 7.02
N GLU A 28 -3.12 15.02 7.10
CA GLU A 28 -3.06 14.28 8.37
C GLU A 28 -1.63 14.16 8.91
N ALA A 29 -0.63 13.99 8.03
CA ALA A 29 0.78 13.91 8.39
C ALA A 29 1.33 15.25 8.88
N GLU A 30 0.97 16.35 8.22
CA GLU A 30 1.42 17.70 8.57
C GLU A 30 0.80 18.15 9.90
N SER A 31 -0.49 17.89 10.10
CA SER A 31 -1.20 18.22 11.35
C SER A 31 -0.87 17.31 12.54
N TYR A 32 -0.06 16.26 12.34
CA TYR A 32 0.33 15.36 13.42
C TYR A 32 1.52 15.93 14.19
N HIS A 33 1.33 16.18 15.48
CA HIS A 33 2.39 16.67 16.37
C HIS A 33 3.34 15.53 16.78
N GLY A 34 4.11 15.03 15.81
CA GLY A 34 5.02 13.90 15.96
C GLY A 34 5.70 13.54 14.65
N PRO A 35 6.48 12.45 14.61
CA PRO A 35 7.12 12.00 13.40
C PRO A 35 6.09 11.46 12.39
N SER A 36 6.25 11.88 11.13
CA SER A 36 5.39 11.47 10.02
C SER A 36 6.22 10.90 8.87
N LEU A 37 5.78 9.76 8.32
CA LEU A 37 6.38 9.09 7.18
C LEU A 37 5.34 8.88 6.09
N ILE A 38 5.57 9.46 4.91
CA ILE A 38 4.76 9.25 3.71
C ILE A 38 5.61 8.51 2.67
N ILE A 39 5.10 7.38 2.20
CA ILE A 39 5.73 6.56 1.15
C ILE A 39 4.88 6.68 -0.11
N GLY A 40 5.35 7.46 -1.08
CA GLY A 40 4.67 7.63 -2.36
C GLY A 40 5.18 6.68 -3.44
N TYR A 41 4.27 6.02 -4.15
CA TYR A 41 4.64 5.31 -5.38
C TYR A 41 5.00 6.32 -6.48
N SER A 42 6.26 6.30 -6.93
CA SER A 42 6.78 7.21 -7.94
C SER A 42 7.26 6.43 -9.17
N PRO A 43 6.44 6.33 -10.23
CA PRO A 43 6.89 5.80 -11.52
C PRO A 43 8.04 6.64 -12.06
N CYS A 44 9.07 5.98 -12.56
CA CYS A 44 10.28 6.59 -13.10
C CYS A 44 10.52 6.09 -14.53
N GLU A 45 11.20 6.89 -15.34
CA GLU A 45 11.62 6.48 -16.69
C GLU A 45 12.38 5.15 -16.67
N MET A 46 13.19 4.91 -15.62
CA MET A 46 13.94 3.66 -15.43
C MET A 46 13.07 2.42 -15.26
N HIS A 47 11.78 2.57 -14.95
CA HIS A 47 10.84 1.44 -14.97
C HIS A 47 10.55 0.99 -16.42
N GLY A 48 10.63 1.92 -17.38
CA GLY A 48 10.36 1.69 -18.80
C GLY A 48 8.93 1.25 -19.05
N ILE A 49 7.99 2.05 -18.58
CA ILE A 49 6.54 1.84 -18.72
C ILE A 49 6.15 1.86 -20.19
N LYS A 50 5.35 0.89 -20.65
CA LYS A 50 4.84 0.87 -22.03
C LYS A 50 4.06 2.15 -22.34
N GLY A 51 4.45 2.83 -23.42
CA GLY A 51 3.88 4.13 -23.80
C GLY A 51 4.45 5.34 -23.05
N GLY A 52 5.52 5.15 -22.27
CA GLY A 52 6.30 6.24 -21.67
C GLY A 52 5.67 6.89 -20.43
N MET A 53 6.31 7.95 -19.94
CA MET A 53 5.95 8.63 -18.68
C MET A 53 4.60 9.35 -18.70
N ALA A 54 4.03 9.59 -19.89
CA ALA A 54 2.65 10.08 -20.03
C ALA A 54 1.62 9.13 -19.39
N ASN A 55 1.95 7.84 -19.25
CA ASN A 55 1.10 6.85 -18.61
C ASN A 55 1.36 6.69 -17.10
N SER A 56 2.21 7.52 -16.48
CA SER A 56 2.61 7.41 -15.07
C SER A 56 1.42 7.33 -14.11
N GLN A 57 0.42 8.20 -14.25
CA GLN A 57 -0.78 8.18 -13.41
C GLN A 57 -1.59 6.89 -13.57
N LYS A 58 -1.72 6.40 -14.81
CA LYS A 58 -2.40 5.13 -15.10
C LYS A 58 -1.63 3.95 -14.49
N GLU A 59 -0.31 4.00 -14.52
CA GLU A 59 0.52 2.95 -13.95
C GLU A 59 0.47 2.93 -12.42
N MET A 60 0.44 4.11 -11.78
CA MET A 60 0.17 4.24 -10.34
C MET A 60 -1.16 3.60 -9.94
N LYS A 61 -2.22 3.83 -10.75
CA LYS A 61 -3.54 3.24 -10.54
C LYS A 61 -3.50 1.72 -10.64
N ARG A 62 -2.93 1.19 -11.72
CA ARG A 62 -2.80 -0.25 -11.96
C ARG A 62 -1.97 -0.94 -10.87
N ALA A 63 -0.92 -0.30 -10.36
CA ALA A 63 -0.12 -0.83 -9.27
C ALA A 63 -0.97 -1.10 -8.01
N VAL A 64 -1.93 -0.23 -7.71
CA VAL A 64 -2.85 -0.42 -6.57
C VAL A 64 -3.94 -1.45 -6.89
N GLU A 65 -4.57 -1.37 -8.06
CA GLU A 65 -5.66 -2.29 -8.47
C GLU A 65 -5.22 -3.76 -8.57
N THR A 66 -3.95 -4.00 -8.92
CA THR A 66 -3.37 -5.34 -9.03
C THR A 66 -2.72 -5.83 -7.74
N GLY A 67 -2.67 -4.99 -6.69
CA GLY A 67 -2.08 -5.36 -5.40
C GLY A 67 -0.55 -5.39 -5.39
N TYR A 68 0.09 -4.72 -6.34
CA TYR A 68 1.53 -4.43 -6.29
C TYR A 68 1.86 -3.38 -5.22
N TRP A 69 0.97 -2.40 -5.07
CA TRP A 69 1.02 -1.33 -4.08
C TRP A 69 -0.28 -1.29 -3.27
N HIS A 70 -0.23 -0.85 -2.02
CA HIS A 70 -1.41 -0.75 -1.16
C HIS A 70 -1.47 0.63 -0.52
N ASN A 71 -2.57 1.33 -0.71
CA ASN A 71 -2.78 2.60 -0.03
C ASN A 71 -3.34 2.33 1.38
N PHE A 72 -2.71 2.92 2.39
CA PHE A 72 -3.15 2.86 3.78
C PHE A 72 -2.65 4.08 4.56
N ARG A 73 -3.27 4.34 5.70
CA ARG A 73 -2.87 5.37 6.67
C ARG A 73 -2.91 4.78 8.08
N PHE A 74 -1.85 5.01 8.84
CA PHE A 74 -1.74 4.70 10.25
C PHE A 74 -1.67 6.02 11.02
N ASN A 75 -2.73 6.33 11.78
CA ASN A 75 -2.83 7.57 12.55
C ASN A 75 -2.83 7.28 14.06
N PRO A 76 -1.70 7.54 14.76
CA PRO A 76 -1.58 7.32 16.20
C PRO A 76 -2.65 8.02 17.04
N ARG A 77 -3.20 9.15 16.57
CA ARG A 77 -4.25 9.90 17.28
C ARG A 77 -5.52 9.09 17.48
N ASN A 78 -5.75 8.06 16.69
CA ASN A 78 -6.91 7.18 16.83
C ASN A 78 -6.75 6.24 18.03
N ILE A 79 -5.52 5.84 18.39
CA ILE A 79 -5.26 4.99 19.56
C ILE A 79 -5.75 5.68 20.83
N ALA A 80 -5.40 6.96 21.01
CA ALA A 80 -5.85 7.77 22.14
C ALA A 80 -7.38 8.00 22.17
N LYS A 81 -8.08 7.74 21.06
CA LYS A 81 -9.54 7.85 20.93
C LYS A 81 -10.24 6.50 20.99
N GLY A 82 -9.53 5.41 21.30
CA GLY A 82 -10.08 4.05 21.27
C GLY A 82 -10.52 3.59 19.86
N LYS A 83 -9.97 4.19 18.81
CA LYS A 83 -10.28 3.87 17.40
C LYS A 83 -9.12 3.16 16.75
N ASN A 84 -9.42 2.36 15.72
CA ASN A 84 -8.40 1.69 14.94
C ASN A 84 -7.47 2.72 14.26
N PRO A 85 -6.15 2.74 14.56
CA PRO A 85 -5.19 3.60 13.89
C PRO A 85 -4.96 3.25 12.42
N LEU A 86 -5.15 1.99 12.02
CA LEU A 86 -4.85 1.53 10.67
C LEU A 86 -6.10 1.55 9.78
N THR A 87 -6.08 2.41 8.78
CA THR A 87 -7.06 2.45 7.70
C THR A 87 -6.43 1.95 6.41
N ILE A 88 -7.00 0.90 5.82
CA ILE A 88 -6.62 0.43 4.48
C ILE A 88 -7.53 1.14 3.47
N ASP A 89 -6.99 2.07 2.71
CA ASP A 89 -7.74 2.87 1.74
C ASP A 89 -7.86 2.18 0.38
N SER A 90 -6.97 1.23 0.09
CA SER A 90 -7.02 0.42 -1.14
C SER A 90 -8.04 -0.72 -1.06
N ARG A 91 -8.73 -0.97 -2.18
CA ARG A 91 -9.65 -2.10 -2.33
C ARG A 91 -8.90 -3.43 -2.38
N GLU A 92 -9.63 -4.53 -2.25
CA GLU A 92 -9.06 -5.85 -2.50
C GLU A 92 -8.55 -5.93 -3.95
N PRO A 93 -7.31 -6.44 -4.17
CA PRO A 93 -6.75 -6.55 -5.50
C PRO A 93 -7.61 -7.42 -6.41
N ALA A 94 -7.99 -6.90 -7.58
CA ALA A 94 -8.88 -7.58 -8.53
C ALA A 94 -8.27 -7.76 -9.94
N GLY A 95 -7.10 -7.17 -10.21
CA GLY A 95 -6.44 -7.24 -11.52
C GLY A 95 -5.32 -8.28 -11.62
N ASP A 96 -4.84 -8.50 -12.85
CA ASP A 96 -3.71 -9.40 -13.11
C ASP A 96 -2.37 -8.75 -12.77
N TYR A 97 -1.76 -9.22 -11.67
CA TYR A 97 -0.44 -8.80 -11.20
C TYR A 97 0.67 -9.02 -12.22
N VAL A 98 0.64 -10.15 -12.93
CA VAL A 98 1.69 -10.53 -13.89
C VAL A 98 1.59 -9.63 -15.12
N ASP A 99 0.39 -9.32 -15.57
CA ASP A 99 0.18 -8.38 -16.67
C ASP A 99 0.57 -6.94 -16.33
N PHE A 100 0.40 -6.53 -15.06
CA PHE A 100 0.92 -5.25 -14.58
C PHE A 100 2.45 -5.22 -14.68
N ILE A 101 3.17 -6.17 -14.09
CA ILE A 101 4.64 -6.15 -14.11
C ILE A 101 5.19 -6.31 -15.54
N LYS A 102 4.53 -7.09 -16.40
CA LYS A 102 4.91 -7.23 -17.83
C LYS A 102 4.73 -5.93 -18.64
N ASN A 103 4.07 -4.92 -18.08
CA ASN A 103 3.95 -3.61 -18.72
C ASN A 103 5.21 -2.74 -18.59
N GLU A 104 6.17 -3.13 -17.75
CA GLU A 104 7.37 -2.36 -17.47
C GLU A 104 8.63 -3.10 -17.94
N ASN A 105 9.52 -2.38 -18.65
CA ASN A 105 10.74 -2.96 -19.21
C ASN A 105 11.68 -3.56 -18.16
N ARG A 106 11.68 -3.05 -16.92
CA ARG A 106 12.48 -3.62 -15.83
C ARG A 106 12.15 -5.09 -15.55
N TYR A 107 10.92 -5.53 -15.86
CA TYR A 107 10.51 -6.93 -15.75
C TYR A 107 10.59 -7.69 -17.07
N THR A 108 10.17 -7.08 -18.19
CA THR A 108 10.21 -7.78 -19.49
C THR A 108 11.63 -8.10 -19.96
N ARG A 109 12.64 -7.31 -19.56
CA ARG A 109 14.06 -7.62 -19.78
C ARG A 109 14.47 -8.96 -19.13
N LEU A 110 14.00 -9.24 -17.92
CA LEU A 110 14.24 -10.53 -17.25
C LEU A 110 13.57 -11.67 -18.02
N GLN A 111 12.32 -11.48 -18.47
CA GLN A 111 11.59 -12.50 -19.24
C GLN A 111 12.27 -12.84 -20.58
N ARG A 112 12.84 -11.84 -21.27
CA ARG A 112 13.58 -12.06 -22.52
C ARG A 112 14.90 -12.78 -22.32
N THR A 113 15.58 -12.50 -21.21
CA THR A 113 16.94 -13.03 -20.95
C THR A 113 16.88 -14.42 -20.31
N PHE A 114 15.92 -14.64 -19.40
CA PHE A 114 15.80 -15.87 -18.61
C PHE A 114 14.32 -16.26 -18.44
N PRO A 115 13.64 -16.75 -19.48
CA PRO A 115 12.18 -16.96 -19.48
C PRO A 115 11.70 -17.88 -18.34
N ASP A 116 12.30 -19.07 -18.17
CA ASP A 116 11.91 -20.04 -17.14
C ASP A 116 12.10 -19.49 -15.71
N ARG A 117 13.14 -18.66 -15.51
CA ARG A 117 13.41 -18.02 -14.22
C ARG A 117 12.43 -16.88 -13.97
N ALA A 118 12.10 -16.12 -15.01
CA ALA A 118 11.17 -15.00 -14.93
C ALA A 118 9.78 -15.47 -14.51
N GLU A 119 9.27 -16.55 -15.11
CA GLU A 119 7.97 -17.12 -14.77
C GLU A 119 7.90 -17.50 -13.27
N LYS A 120 8.89 -18.22 -12.77
CA LYS A 120 8.98 -18.58 -11.34
C LYS A 120 9.03 -17.36 -10.42
N LEU A 121 9.77 -16.32 -10.82
CA LEU A 121 9.89 -15.09 -10.03
C LEU A 121 8.62 -14.23 -10.08
N PHE A 122 7.91 -14.21 -11.20
CA PHE A 122 6.65 -13.48 -11.36
C PHE A 122 5.53 -14.10 -10.52
N GLU A 123 5.40 -15.43 -10.52
CA GLU A 123 4.44 -16.12 -9.64
C GLU A 123 4.79 -15.93 -8.16
N ARG A 124 6.08 -15.97 -7.81
CA ARG A 124 6.53 -15.65 -6.45
C ARG A 124 6.18 -14.21 -6.05
N ALA A 125 6.38 -13.25 -6.96
CA ALA A 125 6.06 -11.84 -6.70
C ALA A 125 4.55 -11.64 -6.48
N LYS A 126 3.71 -12.26 -7.32
CA LYS A 126 2.25 -12.27 -7.17
C LYS A 126 1.83 -12.84 -5.81
N ALA A 127 2.40 -13.97 -5.40
CA ALA A 127 2.14 -14.57 -4.09
C ALA A 127 2.56 -13.65 -2.94
N ILE A 128 3.69 -12.94 -3.05
CA ILE A 128 4.15 -11.96 -2.05
C ILE A 128 3.20 -10.76 -1.98
N GLY A 129 2.76 -10.22 -3.12
CA GLY A 129 1.77 -9.14 -3.17
C GLY A 129 0.49 -9.51 -2.42
N ARG A 130 -0.08 -10.69 -2.72
CA ARG A 130 -1.24 -11.22 -2.00
C ARG A 130 -0.98 -11.36 -0.50
N LYS A 131 0.17 -11.90 -0.10
CA LYS A 131 0.55 -12.04 1.32
C LYS A 131 0.66 -10.69 2.03
N ARG A 132 1.15 -9.64 1.37
CA ARG A 132 1.25 -8.28 1.93
C ARG A 132 -0.13 -7.69 2.21
N TYR A 133 -1.06 -7.83 1.27
CA TYR A 133 -2.45 -7.39 1.48
C TYR A 133 -3.10 -8.10 2.68
N HIS A 134 -3.01 -9.44 2.74
CA HIS A 134 -3.56 -10.20 3.87
C HIS A 134 -2.87 -9.88 5.20
N HIS A 135 -1.58 -9.57 5.17
CA HIS A 135 -0.89 -9.09 6.37
C HIS A 135 -1.42 -7.73 6.83
N LEU A 136 -1.64 -6.78 5.93
CA LEU A 136 -2.26 -5.49 6.27
C LEU A 136 -3.66 -5.68 6.86
N LYS A 137 -4.48 -6.57 6.29
CA LYS A 137 -5.80 -6.91 6.84
C LYS A 137 -5.72 -7.49 8.25
N ARG A 138 -4.80 -8.43 8.50
CA ARG A 138 -4.57 -8.97 9.85
C ARG A 138 -4.11 -7.90 10.85
N LEU A 139 -3.25 -6.98 10.42
CA LEU A 139 -2.85 -5.85 11.26
C LEU A 139 -4.04 -4.93 11.55
N GLN A 140 -4.90 -4.68 10.56
CA GLN A 140 -6.10 -3.89 10.74
C GLN A 140 -6.99 -4.53 11.82
N SER A 141 -7.28 -5.83 11.72
CA SER A 141 -8.07 -6.53 12.73
C SER A 141 -7.39 -6.57 14.11
N PHE A 142 -6.07 -6.68 14.18
CA PHE A 142 -5.34 -6.61 15.46
C PHE A 142 -5.51 -5.27 16.18
N PHE A 143 -5.69 -4.19 15.43
CA PHE A 143 -5.89 -2.83 15.94
C PHE A 143 -7.37 -2.47 16.16
N GLU A 144 -8.31 -3.40 15.93
CA GLU A 144 -9.70 -3.17 16.28
C GLU A 144 -9.85 -3.06 17.80
N PRO A 145 -10.59 -2.05 18.30
CA PRO A 145 -10.83 -1.93 19.73
C PRO A 145 -11.61 -3.15 20.25
N ASP A 146 -11.17 -3.69 21.38
CA ASP A 146 -11.80 -4.85 22.00
C ASP A 146 -13.06 -4.40 22.77
N GLU A 147 -14.22 -4.48 22.12
CA GLU A 147 -15.52 -4.11 22.71
C GLU A 147 -15.83 -4.91 24.00
N SER A 148 -15.18 -6.06 24.22
CA SER A 148 -15.41 -6.89 25.41
C SER A 148 -14.83 -6.28 26.70
N LEU A 149 -13.77 -5.49 26.61
CA LEU A 149 -13.09 -4.88 27.77
C LEU A 149 -13.76 -3.58 28.23
N ASP A 150 -14.42 -2.84 27.32
CA ASP A 150 -15.15 -1.60 27.65
C ASP A 150 -16.38 -1.86 28.55
N SER A 151 -16.96 -3.07 28.46
CA SER A 151 -18.10 -3.49 29.30
C SER A 151 -17.74 -3.76 30.78
N LEU A 152 -16.45 -3.89 31.09
CA LEU A 152 -15.95 -4.11 32.47
C LEU A 152 -15.59 -2.80 33.18
N SER A 153 -15.52 -1.67 32.47
CA SER A 153 -15.21 -0.35 33.04
C SER A 153 -16.44 0.44 33.51
N THR A 154 -17.66 -0.10 33.33
CA THR A 154 -18.93 0.55 33.68
C THR A 154 -19.61 -0.02 34.93
N LYS A 155 -18.90 -0.82 35.74
CA LYS A 155 -19.32 -1.26 37.08
C LYS A 155 -18.35 -0.76 38.13
#